data_AF-A0A4V2NN44-F1
#
_entry.id   AF-A0A4V2NN44-F1
#
_cell.length_a   1.000
_cell.length_b   1.000
_cell.length_c   1.000
_cell.angle_alpha   90.00
_cell.angle_beta   90.00
_cell.angle_gamma   90.00
#
_symmetry.space_group_name_H-M   'P 1'
#
loop_
_entity.id
_entity.type
_entity.pdbx_description
1 polymer ?
#
loop_
_entity_poly.entity_id
_entity_poly.type
_entity_poly.pdbx_seq_one_letter_code
_entity_poly.pdbx_strand_id
1 'polypeptide(L)'
;MKKWERDVLIGWIVVLLVLVAHYLITVSLGNTYFAESTLNRMLWLSSFPAFLIAFLAALFQKTNTLTLAVRRAVIWTAELVVAFSLVAWLFRAFETLFVSPGAYWLFGAVLLAPLVYLFEFRRQNRGTKAGAH
;
A
#
# COMPACT_ATOMS: atom_id res chain seq x y z
N MET A 1 -3.23 4.71 -23.75
CA MET A 1 -3.90 4.15 -22.56
C MET A 1 -4.79 5.20 -21.94
N LYS A 2 -6.02 4.84 -21.58
CA LYS A 2 -6.91 5.72 -20.81
C LYS A 2 -6.30 5.96 -19.43
N LYS A 3 -6.59 7.12 -18.81
CA LYS A 3 -6.02 7.51 -17.50
C LYS A 3 -6.31 6.47 -16.39
N TRP A 4 -7.40 5.72 -16.51
CA TRP A 4 -7.79 4.65 -15.60
C TRP A 4 -6.94 3.38 -15.74
N GLU A 5 -6.70 2.92 -16.97
CA GLU A 5 -5.87 1.74 -17.25
C GLU A 5 -4.45 1.89 -16.68
N ARG A 6 -3.91 3.11 -16.75
CA ARG A 6 -2.59 3.40 -16.18
C ARG A 6 -2.57 3.29 -14.66
N ASP A 7 -3.60 3.79 -13.98
CA ASP A 7 -3.64 3.74 -12.52
C ASP A 7 -3.78 2.29 -12.01
N VAL A 8 -4.54 1.45 -12.73
CA VAL A 8 -4.65 -0.01 -12.49
C VAL A 8 -3.31 -0.71 -12.73
N LEU A 9 -2.68 -0.48 -13.88
CA LEU A 9 -1.39 -1.12 -14.18
C LEU A 9 -0.31 -0.78 -13.15
N ILE A 10 -0.28 0.47 -12.70
CA ILE A 10 0.66 0.90 -11.66
C ILE A 10 0.30 0.32 -10.30
N GLY A 11 -0.99 0.16 -10.02
CA GLY A 11 -1.43 -0.51 -8.82
C GLY A 11 -0.95 -1.96 -8.77
N TRP A 12 -1.00 -2.70 -9.87
CA TRP A 12 -0.38 -4.02 -9.96
C TRP A 12 1.13 -4.02 -9.69
N ILE A 13 1.86 -3.01 -10.18
CA ILE A 13 3.29 -2.85 -9.87
C ILE A 13 3.49 -2.60 -8.36
N VAL A 14 2.67 -1.74 -7.75
CA VAL A 14 2.69 -1.48 -6.31
C VAL A 14 2.44 -2.77 -5.55
N VAL A 15 1.38 -3.51 -5.89
CA VAL A 15 1.02 -4.78 -5.25
C VAL A 15 2.15 -5.80 -5.34
N LEU A 16 2.76 -5.96 -6.52
CA LEU A 16 3.85 -6.90 -6.72
C LEU A 16 5.07 -6.55 -5.86
N LEU A 17 5.43 -5.27 -5.78
CA LEU A 17 6.51 -4.81 -4.92
C LEU A 17 6.19 -5.01 -3.43
N VAL A 18 4.94 -4.81 -3.02
CA VAL A 18 4.49 -5.07 -1.63
C VAL A 18 4.57 -6.56 -1.31
N LEU A 19 4.15 -7.43 -2.23
CA LEU A 19 4.26 -8.88 -2.05
C LEU A 19 5.72 -9.33 -1.94
N VAL A 20 6.62 -8.78 -2.76
CA VAL A 20 8.06 -9.05 -2.65
C VAL A 20 8.60 -8.59 -1.30
N ALA A 21 8.26 -7.37 -0.84
CA ALA A 21 8.68 -6.88 0.46
C ALA A 21 8.14 -7.76 1.61
N HIS A 22 6.86 -8.15 1.54
CA HIS A 22 6.24 -9.05 2.50
C HIS A 22 6.94 -10.41 2.53
N TYR A 23 7.25 -10.99 1.37
CA TYR A 23 7.98 -12.24 1.25
C TYR A 23 9.38 -12.15 1.87
N LEU A 24 10.11 -11.07 1.63
CA LEU A 24 11.44 -10.87 2.26
C LEU A 24 11.34 -10.80 3.79
N ILE A 25 10.29 -10.17 4.31
CA ILE A 25 10.01 -10.10 5.75
C ILE A 25 9.68 -11.49 6.30
N THR A 26 8.85 -12.27 5.59
CA THR A 26 8.42 -13.59 6.06
C THR A 26 9.58 -14.59 6.04
N VAL A 27 10.44 -14.56 5.02
CA VAL A 27 11.68 -15.34 4.96
C VAL A 27 12.63 -14.95 6.10
N SER A 28 12.85 -13.65 6.31
CA SER A 28 13.76 -13.15 7.37
C SER A 28 13.30 -13.54 8.78
N LEU A 29 12.00 -13.75 8.99
CA LEU A 29 11.41 -14.10 10.28
C LEU A 29 11.11 -15.60 10.45
N GLY A 30 11.58 -16.45 9.54
CA GLY A 30 11.51 -17.92 9.70
C GLY A 30 10.19 -18.58 9.26
N ASN A 31 9.44 -17.95 8.35
CA ASN A 31 8.32 -18.53 7.60
C ASN A 31 7.23 -19.27 8.42
N THR A 32 6.89 -18.78 9.61
CA THR A 32 5.82 -19.36 10.44
C THR A 32 4.46 -18.70 10.16
N TYR A 33 3.88 -18.98 8.98
CA TYR A 33 2.53 -18.52 8.62
C TYR A 33 1.42 -19.11 9.50
N PHE A 34 1.69 -20.20 10.22
CA PHE A 34 0.71 -20.94 11.02
C PHE A 34 0.52 -20.40 12.44
N ALA A 35 1.38 -19.49 12.91
CA ALA A 35 1.22 -18.83 14.20
C ALA A 35 0.58 -17.46 13.99
N GLU A 36 -0.64 -17.26 14.52
CA GLU A 36 -1.40 -16.00 14.36
C GLU A 36 -0.61 -14.76 14.80
N SER A 37 0.12 -14.88 15.91
CA SER A 37 0.96 -13.79 16.45
C SER A 37 2.11 -13.43 15.52
N THR A 38 2.70 -14.41 14.84
CA THR A 38 3.77 -14.19 13.88
C THR A 38 3.25 -13.59 12.58
N LEU A 39 2.13 -14.09 12.05
CA LEU A 39 1.49 -13.53 10.85
C LEU A 39 1.10 -12.06 11.07
N ASN A 40 0.48 -11.74 12.21
CA ASN A 40 0.12 -10.37 12.57
C ASN A 40 1.35 -9.44 12.59
N ARG A 41 2.45 -9.88 13.22
CA ARG A 41 3.70 -9.12 13.25
C ARG A 41 4.31 -8.93 11.87
N MET A 42 4.31 -9.97 11.03
CA MET A 42 4.81 -9.90 9.64
C MET A 42 4.01 -8.90 8.81
N LEU A 43 2.67 -8.94 8.88
CA LEU A 43 1.78 -8.01 8.17
C LEU A 43 1.95 -6.58 8.65
N TRP A 44 2.05 -6.38 9.97
CA TRP A 44 2.32 -5.06 10.54
C TRP A 44 3.66 -4.50 10.08
N LEU A 45 4.74 -5.30 10.11
CA LEU A 45 6.05 -4.90 9.59
C LEU A 45 6.02 -4.61 8.08
N SER A 46 5.16 -5.29 7.34
CA SER A 46 4.97 -5.07 5.89
C SER A 46 4.23 -3.77 5.58
N SER A 47 3.52 -3.18 6.55
CA SER A 47 2.79 -1.93 6.35
C SER A 47 3.71 -0.75 6.02
N PHE A 48 4.89 -0.67 6.65
CA PHE A 48 5.85 0.41 6.39
C PHE A 48 6.43 0.39 4.97
N PRO A 49 7.01 -0.72 4.46
CA PRO A 49 7.46 -0.76 3.07
C PRO A 49 6.29 -0.59 2.10
N ALA A 50 5.10 -1.10 2.42
CA ALA A 50 3.92 -0.89 1.58
C ALA A 50 3.52 0.59 1.47
N PHE A 51 3.54 1.32 2.59
CA PHE A 51 3.34 2.77 2.60
C PHE A 51 4.37 3.47 1.70
N LEU A 52 5.66 3.16 1.88
CA LEU A 52 6.73 3.80 1.11
C LEU A 52 6.60 3.53 -0.39
N ILE A 53 6.33 2.29 -0.79
CA ILE A 53 6.14 1.91 -2.20
C ILE A 53 4.96 2.69 -2.80
N ALA A 54 3.80 2.68 -2.13
CA ALA A 54 2.61 3.39 -2.60
C ALA A 54 2.84 4.91 -2.63
N PHE A 55 3.56 5.47 -1.66
CA PHE A 55 3.88 6.89 -1.58
C PHE A 55 4.79 7.30 -2.75
N LEU A 56 5.86 6.54 -3.01
CA LEU A 56 6.76 6.79 -4.13
C LEU A 56 6.03 6.62 -5.47
N ALA A 57 5.17 5.62 -5.61
CA ALA A 57 4.33 5.47 -6.80
C ALA A 57 3.41 6.68 -7.00
N ALA A 58 2.78 7.20 -5.93
CA ALA A 58 1.96 8.40 -5.99
C ALA A 58 2.77 9.65 -6.38
N LEU A 59 4.03 9.72 -5.93
CA LEU A 59 4.99 10.76 -6.29
C LEU A 59 5.36 10.71 -7.76
N PHE A 60 5.79 9.56 -8.28
CA PHE A 60 6.14 9.38 -9.70
C PHE A 60 4.94 9.63 -10.62
N GLN A 61 3.74 9.31 -10.13
CA GLN A 61 2.49 9.55 -10.85
C GLN A 61 1.92 10.96 -10.70
N LYS A 62 2.62 11.87 -10.00
CA LYS A 62 2.24 13.28 -9.79
C LYS A 62 0.80 13.41 -9.29
N THR A 63 0.48 12.76 -8.18
CA THR A 63 -0.87 12.73 -7.58
C THR A 63 -1.23 14.08 -6.93
N ASN A 64 -1.60 15.08 -7.74
CA ASN A 64 -1.70 16.48 -7.33
C ASN A 64 -3.13 16.96 -6.98
N THR A 65 -4.15 16.13 -7.18
CA THR A 65 -5.55 16.47 -6.84
C THR A 65 -6.15 15.45 -5.89
N LEU A 66 -7.18 15.88 -5.13
CA LEU A 66 -7.89 15.01 -4.19
C LEU A 66 -8.54 13.82 -4.91
N THR A 67 -9.20 14.08 -6.04
CA THR A 67 -9.84 13.02 -6.84
C THR A 67 -8.83 11.98 -7.33
N LEU A 68 -7.64 12.39 -7.75
CA LEU A 68 -6.57 11.46 -8.15
C LEU A 68 -6.05 10.65 -6.97
N ALA A 69 -5.83 11.30 -5.82
CA ALA A 69 -5.32 10.65 -4.61
C ALA A 69 -6.29 9.59 -4.10
N VAL A 70 -7.57 9.95 -3.96
CA VAL A 70 -8.63 9.02 -3.53
C VAL A 70 -8.78 7.87 -4.52
N ARG A 71 -8.80 8.16 -5.83
CA ARG A 71 -8.92 7.12 -6.85
C ARG A 71 -7.77 6.10 -6.76
N ARG A 72 -6.53 6.57 -6.69
CA ARG A 72 -5.35 5.70 -6.60
C ARG A 72 -5.32 4.93 -5.30
N ALA A 73 -5.61 5.59 -4.19
CA ALA A 73 -5.72 4.96 -2.87
C ALA A 73 -6.70 3.78 -2.91
N VAL A 74 -7.91 3.99 -3.44
CA VAL A 74 -8.94 2.95 -3.50
C VAL A 74 -8.54 1.82 -4.45
N ILE A 75 -8.10 2.14 -5.68
CA ILE A 75 -7.72 1.12 -6.68
C ILE A 75 -6.58 0.24 -6.16
N TRP A 76 -5.49 0.85 -5.69
CA TRP A 76 -4.30 0.09 -5.26
C TRP A 76 -4.57 -0.72 -4.01
N THR A 77 -5.38 -0.20 -3.08
CA THR A 77 -5.79 -0.96 -1.90
C THR A 77 -6.69 -2.12 -2.28
N ALA A 78 -7.65 -1.93 -3.19
CA ALA A 78 -8.52 -3.01 -3.65
C ALA A 78 -7.72 -4.14 -4.34
N GLU A 79 -6.79 -3.79 -5.22
CA GLU A 79 -5.88 -4.76 -5.85
C GLU A 79 -5.02 -5.50 -4.82
N LEU A 80 -4.51 -4.79 -3.80
CA LEU A 80 -3.74 -5.39 -2.73
C LEU A 80 -4.58 -6.39 -1.91
N VAL A 81 -5.81 -6.00 -1.56
CA VAL A 81 -6.75 -6.89 -0.84
C VAL A 81 -7.03 -8.14 -1.65
N VAL A 82 -7.30 -8.01 -2.95
CA VAL A 82 -7.51 -9.16 -3.84
C VAL A 82 -6.27 -10.05 -3.89
N ALA A 83 -5.09 -9.47 -4.06
CA ALA A 83 -3.84 -10.24 -4.14
C ALA A 83 -3.54 -10.99 -2.83
N PHE A 84 -3.65 -10.33 -1.67
CA PHE A 84 -3.45 -10.98 -0.37
C PHE A 84 -4.52 -12.02 -0.08
N SER A 85 -5.76 -11.81 -0.52
CA SER A 85 -6.84 -12.80 -0.42
C SER A 85 -6.51 -14.07 -1.20
N LEU A 86 -6.01 -13.93 -2.44
CA LEU A 86 -5.60 -15.06 -3.26
C LEU A 86 -4.43 -15.82 -2.64
N VAL A 87 -3.41 -15.10 -2.15
CA VAL A 87 -2.28 -15.71 -1.44
C VAL A 87 -2.75 -16.45 -0.19
N ALA A 88 -3.55 -15.81 0.67
CA ALA A 88 -4.06 -16.43 1.88
C ALA A 88 -4.96 -17.63 1.60
N TRP A 89 -5.75 -17.60 0.53
CA TRP A 89 -6.52 -18.77 0.07
C TRP A 89 -5.59 -19.94 -0.29
N LEU A 90 -4.55 -19.70 -1.10
CA LEU A 90 -3.60 -20.74 -1.52
C LEU A 90 -2.88 -21.40 -0.32
N PHE A 91 -2.60 -20.62 0.73
CA PHE A 91 -1.94 -21.08 1.95
C PHE A 91 -2.91 -21.50 3.07
N ARG A 92 -4.23 -21.58 2.82
CA ARG A 92 -5.27 -21.91 3.81
C ARG A 92 -5.26 -21.02 5.07
N ALA A 93 -4.88 -19.76 4.89
CA ALA A 93 -4.78 -18.74 5.95
C ALA A 93 -5.78 -17.59 5.76
N PHE A 94 -6.85 -17.80 4.98
CA PHE A 94 -7.81 -16.75 4.62
C PHE A 94 -8.49 -16.13 5.86
N GLU A 95 -9.05 -16.96 6.74
CA GLU A 95 -9.67 -16.49 7.98
C GLU A 95 -8.67 -15.76 8.88
N THR A 96 -7.48 -16.35 9.04
CA THR A 96 -6.39 -15.77 9.85
C THR A 96 -5.93 -14.40 9.33
N LEU A 97 -5.91 -14.20 8.01
CA LEU A 97 -5.57 -12.90 7.41
C LEU A 97 -6.57 -11.82 7.83
N PHE A 98 -7.88 -12.08 7.74
CA PHE A 98 -8.91 -11.07 7.98
C PHE A 98 -9.26 -10.85 9.45
N VAL A 99 -8.89 -11.78 10.34
CA VAL A 99 -8.96 -11.57 11.80
C VAL A 99 -7.73 -10.81 12.32
N SER A 100 -6.63 -10.79 11.55
CA SER A 100 -5.38 -10.15 11.95
C SER A 100 -5.42 -8.62 11.86
N PRO A 101 -5.19 -7.88 12.96
CA PRO A 101 -5.06 -6.42 12.93
C PRO A 101 -3.99 -5.91 11.96
N GLY A 102 -2.91 -6.67 11.79
CA GLY A 102 -1.79 -6.36 10.91
C GLY A 102 -2.20 -6.25 9.44
N ALA A 103 -3.21 -7.01 8.99
CA ALA A 103 -3.74 -6.90 7.64
C ALA A 103 -4.38 -5.52 7.40
N TYR A 104 -5.17 -5.03 8.37
CA TYR A 104 -5.78 -3.71 8.28
C TYR A 104 -4.75 -2.58 8.33
N TRP A 105 -3.66 -2.74 9.09
CA TRP A 105 -2.53 -1.81 9.04
C TRP A 105 -1.84 -1.79 7.67
N LEU A 106 -1.65 -2.96 7.07
CA LEU A 106 -1.08 -3.08 5.72
C LEU A 106 -1.97 -2.41 4.66
N PHE A 107 -3.27 -2.69 4.67
CA PHE A 107 -4.22 -2.08 3.72
C PHE A 107 -4.36 -0.57 3.96
N GLY A 108 -4.46 -0.16 5.22
CA GLY A 108 -4.52 1.25 5.62
C GLY A 108 -3.27 2.03 5.19
N ALA A 109 -2.09 1.43 5.27
CA ALA A 109 -0.85 2.03 4.81
C ALA A 109 -0.88 2.36 3.31
N VAL A 110 -1.33 1.43 2.47
CA VAL A 110 -1.47 1.66 1.02
C VAL A 110 -2.56 2.69 0.71
N LEU A 111 -3.67 2.65 1.44
CA LEU A 111 -4.77 3.62 1.29
C LEU A 111 -4.34 5.04 1.64
N LEU A 112 -3.58 5.22 2.72
CA LEU A 112 -3.17 6.54 3.21
C LEU A 112 -2.05 7.16 2.37
N ALA A 113 -1.16 6.35 1.77
CA ALA A 113 0.04 6.85 1.10
C ALA A 113 -0.22 7.91 0.00
N PRO A 114 -1.17 7.73 -0.94
CA PRO A 114 -1.49 8.77 -1.94
C PRO A 114 -2.07 10.05 -1.33
N LEU A 115 -2.81 9.92 -0.22
CA LEU A 115 -3.39 11.06 0.49
C LEU A 115 -2.31 11.86 1.21
N VAL A 116 -1.40 11.18 1.91
CA VAL A 116 -0.26 11.82 2.59
C VAL A 116 0.62 12.56 1.57
N TYR A 117 0.90 11.95 0.42
CA TYR A 117 1.62 12.63 -0.66
C TYR A 117 0.93 13.93 -1.10
N LEU A 118 -0.40 13.90 -1.27
CA LEU A 118 -1.16 15.09 -1.65
C LEU A 118 -1.05 16.21 -0.59
N PHE A 119 -1.12 15.86 0.69
CA PHE A 119 -0.98 16.84 1.79
C PHE A 119 0.41 17.48 1.78
N GLU A 120 1.48 16.68 1.65
CA GLU A 120 2.84 17.19 1.56
C GLU A 120 3.06 18.05 0.31
N PHE A 121 2.55 17.62 -0.84
CA PHE A 121 2.60 18.41 -2.07
C PHE A 121 1.89 19.76 -1.94
N ARG A 122 0.71 19.79 -1.29
CA ARG A 122 -0.01 21.05 -1.01
C ARG A 122 0.75 21.95 -0.05
N ARG A 123 1.40 21.38 0.97
CA ARG A 123 2.21 22.12 1.94
C ARG A 123 3.40 22.81 1.25
N GLN A 124 4.14 22.09 0.40
CA GLN A 124 5.25 22.65 -0.36
C GLN A 124 4.83 23.79 -1.27
N ASN A 125 3.72 23.63 -1.99
CA ASN A 125 3.19 24.66 -2.90
C ASN A 125 2.58 25.89 -2.20
N ARG A 126 2.20 25.77 -0.92
CA ARG A 126 1.79 26.93 -0.10
C ARG A 126 3.02 27.70 0.40
N GLY A 127 4.07 27.00 0.81
CA GLY A 127 5.33 27.63 1.27
C GLY A 127 6.04 28.42 0.17
N THR A 128 6.07 27.91 -1.06
CA THR A 128 6.68 28.61 -2.20
C THR A 128 5.94 29.88 -2.63
N LYS A 129 4.62 29.97 -2.40
CA LYS A 129 3.84 31.19 -2.66
C LYS A 129 4.00 32.24 -1.56
N ALA A 130 4.30 31.84 -0.33
CA ALA A 130 4.47 32.75 0.80
C ALA A 130 5.84 33.42 0.83
N GLY A 131 6.88 32.83 0.21
CA GLY A 131 8.23 33.39 0.13
C GLY A 131 8.52 34.23 -1.12
N ALA A 132 7.50 34.56 -1.92
CA ALA A 132 7.62 35.33 -3.16
C ALA A 132 7.19 36.80 -3.03
N HIS A 133 7.08 37.32 -1.81
CA HIS A 133 6.72 38.69 -1.48
C HIS A 133 7.86 39.37 -0.73
#